data_AF-A0A535VUQ4-F1
#
_entry.id   AF-A0A535VUQ4-F1
#
_cell.length_a   1.000
_cell.length_b   1.000
_cell.length_c   1.000
_cell.angle_alpha   90.00
_cell.angle_beta   90.00
_cell.angle_gamma   90.00
#
_symmetry.space_group_name_H-M   'P 1'
#
loop_
_entity.id
_entity.type
_entity.pdbx_description
1 polymer ?
#
loop_
_entity_poly.entity_id
_entity_poly.type
_entity_poly.pdbx_seq_one_letter_code
_entity_poly.pdbx_strand_id
1 'polypeptide(L)'
;RGGNNIEPKMIEEALYAHPAVELAAAVGKPDAYAGELPIAYVTLKQGVTVSVEELKTYAAGMISERAAIPKDIIIMEQMPLTDVGKIVKTVLRRDAVKRVHEEALQFLRDQAMVAVAVTGNDASEILSTITITGVRPEQCPAIRERVEKALGAFTVNYRLVFPEVADR
;
A
#
# COMPACT_ATOMS: atom_id res chain seq x y z
N ARG A 1 17.84 6.95 -9.30
CA ARG A 1 17.31 5.87 -10.17
C ARG A 1 17.85 4.54 -9.64
N GLY A 2 17.16 3.94 -8.67
CA GLY A 2 17.52 2.62 -8.13
C GLY A 2 16.80 1.55 -8.95
N GLY A 3 17.35 1.22 -10.12
CA GLY A 3 16.81 0.20 -11.02
C GLY A 3 17.07 -1.23 -10.55
N ASN A 4 16.97 -1.49 -9.25
CA ASN A 4 17.13 -2.84 -8.71
C ASN A 4 15.74 -3.46 -8.67
N ASN A 5 15.45 -4.36 -9.61
CA ASN A 5 14.29 -5.21 -9.51
C ASN A 5 14.48 -6.16 -8.33
N ILE A 6 13.85 -5.84 -7.20
CA ILE A 6 13.82 -6.69 -6.02
C ILE A 6 12.90 -7.86 -6.32
N GLU A 7 13.42 -9.08 -6.23
CA GLU A 7 12.61 -10.28 -6.43
C GLU A 7 11.70 -10.51 -5.21
N PRO A 8 10.36 -10.45 -5.36
CA PRO A 8 9.46 -10.62 -4.22
C PRO A 8 9.59 -11.99 -3.56
N LYS A 9 9.97 -13.01 -4.33
CA LYS A 9 10.12 -14.38 -3.86
C LYS A 9 11.15 -14.51 -2.74
N MET A 10 12.26 -13.78 -2.81
CA MET A 10 13.29 -13.76 -1.75
C MET A 10 12.70 -13.31 -0.40
N ILE A 11 11.86 -12.27 -0.43
CA ILE A 11 11.18 -11.74 0.75
C ILE A 11 10.16 -12.75 1.28
N GLU A 12 9.40 -13.35 0.37
CA GLU A 12 8.36 -14.34 0.68
C GLU A 12 8.96 -15.57 1.34
N GLU A 13 10.04 -16.14 0.78
CA GLU A 13 10.75 -17.29 1.34
C GLU A 13 11.35 -16.99 2.71
N ALA A 14 11.94 -15.81 2.87
CA ALA A 14 12.48 -15.38 4.17
C ALA A 14 11.39 -15.33 5.24
N LEU A 15 10.23 -14.73 4.95
CA LEU A 15 9.12 -14.64 5.92
C LEU A 15 8.44 -16.00 6.14
N TYR A 16 8.30 -16.82 5.10
CA TYR A 16 7.70 -18.16 5.19
C TYR A 16 8.51 -19.11 6.09
N ALA A 17 9.82 -18.88 6.21
CA ALA A 17 10.67 -19.64 7.13
C ALA A 17 10.40 -19.32 8.63
N HIS A 18 9.71 -18.22 8.95
CA HIS A 18 9.38 -17.87 10.32
C HIS A 18 8.34 -18.84 10.91
N PRO A 19 8.54 -19.39 12.12
CA PRO A 19 7.66 -20.42 12.69
C PRO A 19 6.20 -19.99 12.84
N ALA A 20 5.95 -18.70 13.05
CA ALA A 20 4.60 -18.13 13.21
C ALA A 20 3.85 -17.86 11.89
N VAL A 21 4.54 -17.81 10.75
CA VAL A 21 3.95 -17.39 9.45
C VAL A 21 3.33 -18.59 8.74
N GLU A 22 2.10 -18.43 8.27
CA GLU A 22 1.37 -19.41 7.45
C GLU A 22 1.47 -19.07 5.96
N LEU A 23 1.23 -17.80 5.59
CA LEU A 23 1.41 -17.30 4.21
C LEU A 23 2.15 -15.98 4.26
N ALA A 24 2.95 -15.72 3.21
CA ALA A 24 3.63 -14.46 3.00
C ALA A 24 3.54 -14.04 1.52
N ALA A 25 3.37 -12.75 1.28
CA ALA A 25 3.40 -12.15 -0.05
C ALA A 25 4.06 -10.78 -0.01
N ALA A 26 4.98 -10.51 -0.94
CA ALA A 26 5.64 -9.23 -1.08
C ALA A 26 5.19 -8.51 -2.36
N VAL A 27 4.99 -7.20 -2.25
CA VAL A 27 4.63 -6.30 -3.36
C VAL A 27 5.35 -4.95 -3.20
N GLY A 28 5.30 -4.12 -4.23
CA GLY A 28 5.76 -2.73 -4.16
C GLY A 28 4.76 -1.84 -3.43
N LYS A 29 5.27 -1.04 -2.49
CA LYS A 29 4.58 0.08 -1.85
C LYS A 29 5.05 1.38 -2.53
N PRO A 30 4.15 2.26 -2.98
CA PRO A 30 4.55 3.54 -3.55
C PRO A 30 5.42 4.35 -2.58
N ASP A 31 6.48 4.95 -3.09
CA ASP A 31 7.41 5.77 -2.32
C ASP A 31 7.83 7.02 -3.12
N ALA A 32 7.89 8.17 -2.45
CA ALA A 32 8.16 9.46 -3.07
C ALA A 32 9.60 9.60 -3.61
N TYR A 33 10.54 8.78 -3.15
CA TYR A 33 11.97 8.90 -3.49
C TYR A 33 12.47 7.71 -4.30
N ALA A 34 12.14 6.50 -3.89
CA ALA A 34 12.52 5.24 -4.52
C ALA A 34 11.58 4.85 -5.67
N GLY A 35 10.41 5.47 -5.78
CA GLY A 35 9.31 5.05 -6.65
C GLY A 35 8.51 3.93 -5.99
N GLU A 36 9.17 2.83 -5.62
CA GLU A 36 8.58 1.75 -4.83
C GLU A 36 9.54 1.24 -3.76
N LEU A 37 8.99 0.79 -2.65
CA LEU A 37 9.68 0.09 -1.56
C LEU A 37 9.01 -1.26 -1.29
N PRO A 38 9.75 -2.31 -0.86
CA PRO A 38 9.13 -3.58 -0.54
C PRO A 38 8.23 -3.48 0.70
N ILE A 39 7.02 -4.00 0.57
CA ILE A 39 6.10 -4.27 1.68
C ILE A 39 5.71 -5.75 1.64
N ALA A 40 5.58 -6.37 2.82
CA ALA A 40 5.11 -7.74 2.92
C ALA A 40 3.77 -7.84 3.67
N TYR A 41 2.95 -8.78 3.24
CA TYR A 41 1.71 -9.17 3.90
C TYR A 41 1.87 -10.59 4.40
N VAL A 42 1.45 -10.84 5.62
CA VAL A 42 1.56 -12.15 6.25
C VAL A 42 0.23 -12.56 6.87
N THR A 43 -0.09 -13.85 6.85
CA THR A 43 -1.06 -14.44 7.77
C THR A 43 -0.32 -15.35 8.74
N LEU A 44 -0.80 -15.40 9.99
CA LEU A 44 -0.19 -16.23 11.01
C LEU A 44 -0.83 -17.62 11.03
N LYS A 45 -0.09 -18.59 11.56
CA LYS A 45 -0.64 -19.90 11.91
C LYS A 45 -1.71 -19.76 12.98
N GLN A 46 -2.68 -20.67 12.97
CA GLN A 46 -3.79 -20.65 13.91
C GLN A 46 -3.29 -20.67 15.37
N GLY A 47 -3.80 -19.73 16.18
CA GLY A 47 -3.46 -19.63 17.59
C GLY A 47 -2.07 -19.07 17.89
N VAL A 48 -1.32 -18.62 16.87
CA VAL A 48 -0.01 -18.00 17.04
C VAL A 48 -0.13 -16.48 16.95
N THR A 49 0.62 -15.78 17.81
CA THR A 49 0.76 -14.32 17.78
C THR A 49 2.23 -13.96 17.64
N VAL A 50 2.52 -12.95 16.84
CA VAL A 50 3.87 -12.38 16.67
C VAL A 50 3.73 -10.89 16.38
N SER A 51 4.69 -10.07 16.80
CA SER A 51 4.66 -8.63 16.50
C SER A 51 5.19 -8.35 15.10
N VAL A 52 4.81 -7.19 14.55
CA VAL A 52 5.35 -6.69 13.28
C VAL A 52 6.85 -6.45 13.41
N GLU A 53 7.30 -5.93 14.56
CA GLU A 53 8.71 -5.67 14.85
C GLU A 53 9.55 -6.95 14.82
N GLU A 54 9.05 -8.03 15.42
CA GLU A 54 9.74 -9.33 15.42
C GLU A 54 9.88 -9.88 14.00
N LEU A 55 8.82 -9.82 13.19
CA LEU A 55 8.86 -10.24 11.79
C LEU A 55 9.84 -9.39 10.96
N LYS A 56 9.89 -8.07 11.19
CA LYS A 56 10.84 -7.18 10.51
C LYS A 56 12.28 -7.50 10.90
N THR A 57 12.53 -7.72 12.19
CA THR A 57 13.85 -8.12 12.69
C THR A 57 14.28 -9.46 12.11
N TYR A 58 13.38 -10.45 12.08
CA TYR A 58 13.65 -11.76 11.50
C TYR A 58 13.96 -11.66 10.00
N ALA A 59 13.12 -10.96 9.22
CA ALA A 59 13.34 -10.75 7.79
C ALA A 59 14.68 -10.06 7.51
N ALA A 60 15.05 -9.04 8.30
CA ALA A 60 16.32 -8.34 8.17
C ALA A 60 17.54 -9.23 8.46
N GLY A 61 17.40 -10.25 9.31
CA GLY A 61 18.45 -11.24 9.58
C GLY A 61 18.57 -12.31 8.48
N MET A 62 17.48 -12.58 7.76
CA MET A 62 17.42 -13.63 6.72
C MET A 62 17.72 -13.12 5.30
N ILE A 63 17.42 -11.85 5.02
CA ILE A 63 17.56 -11.25 3.68
C ILE A 63 18.93 -10.57 3.57
N SER A 64 19.78 -11.08 2.68
CA SER A 64 21.13 -10.54 2.45
C SER A 64 21.12 -9.23 1.65
N GLU A 65 20.18 -9.07 0.72
CA GLU A 65 20.03 -7.83 -0.04
C GLU A 65 19.29 -6.76 0.78
N ARG A 66 20.05 -5.77 1.27
CA ARG A 66 19.50 -4.69 2.12
C ARG A 66 18.30 -3.95 1.49
N ALA A 67 18.30 -3.81 0.17
CA ALA A 67 17.19 -3.16 -0.54
C ALA A 67 15.90 -3.99 -0.50
N ALA A 68 16.02 -5.32 -0.43
CA ALA A 68 14.89 -6.26 -0.40
C ALA A 68 14.24 -6.40 0.99
N ILE A 69 14.89 -5.94 2.06
CA ILE A 69 14.30 -5.97 3.41
C ILE A 69 12.98 -5.16 3.42
N PRO A 70 11.83 -5.78 3.77
CA PRO A 70 10.55 -5.08 3.84
C PRO A 70 10.60 -3.84 4.70
N LYS A 71 10.15 -2.72 4.15
CA LYS A 71 10.01 -1.47 4.91
C LYS A 71 8.84 -1.53 5.86
N ASP A 72 7.79 -2.23 5.46
CA ASP A 72 6.60 -2.50 6.27
C ASP A 72 6.19 -3.96 6.15
N ILE A 73 5.56 -4.46 7.22
CA ILE A 73 4.92 -5.78 7.25
C ILE A 73 3.50 -5.57 7.79
N ILE A 74 2.51 -6.13 7.10
CA ILE A 74 1.10 -6.11 7.49
C ILE A 74 0.67 -7.52 7.84
N ILE A 75 0.24 -7.72 9.09
CA ILE A 75 -0.39 -8.97 9.51
C ILE A 75 -1.87 -8.89 9.13
N MET A 76 -2.31 -9.82 8.29
CA MET A 76 -3.69 -9.95 7.84
C MET A 76 -4.38 -11.09 8.59
N GLU A 77 -5.66 -10.91 8.87
CA GLU A 77 -6.51 -12.02 9.35
C GLU A 77 -6.68 -13.08 8.26
N GLN A 78 -6.80 -12.66 7.00
CA GLN A 78 -6.96 -13.55 5.85
C GLN A 78 -6.22 -13.00 4.63
N MET A 79 -5.42 -13.86 3.99
CA MET A 79 -4.73 -13.55 2.74
C MET A 79 -5.74 -13.61 1.57
N PRO A 80 -5.77 -12.65 0.64
CA PRO A 80 -6.60 -12.75 -0.55
C PRO A 80 -6.08 -13.87 -1.47
N LEU A 81 -6.89 -14.92 -1.65
CA LEU A 81 -6.58 -16.07 -2.50
C LEU A 81 -7.58 -16.16 -3.67
N THR A 82 -7.16 -16.76 -4.78
CA THR A 82 -8.08 -17.24 -5.83
C THR A 82 -8.85 -18.47 -5.35
N ASP A 83 -9.87 -18.89 -6.10
CA ASP A 83 -10.63 -20.13 -5.84
C ASP A 83 -9.75 -21.39 -5.81
N VAL A 84 -8.56 -21.33 -6.41
CA VAL A 84 -7.56 -22.41 -6.42
C VAL A 84 -6.40 -22.17 -5.45
N GLY A 85 -6.54 -21.24 -4.50
CA GLY A 85 -5.60 -21.02 -3.40
C GLY A 85 -4.36 -20.20 -3.73
N LYS A 86 -4.29 -19.53 -4.89
CA LYS A 86 -3.14 -18.66 -5.24
C LYS A 86 -3.31 -17.27 -4.67
N ILE A 87 -2.25 -16.67 -4.12
CA ILE A 87 -2.31 -15.30 -3.59
C ILE A 87 -2.60 -14.29 -4.70
N VAL A 88 -3.61 -13.44 -4.50
CA VAL A 88 -4.00 -12.38 -5.43
C VAL A 88 -3.20 -11.11 -5.14
N LYS A 89 -1.94 -11.06 -5.62
CA LYS A 89 -1.03 -9.93 -5.38
C LYS A 89 -1.57 -8.57 -5.85
N THR A 90 -2.49 -8.55 -6.82
CA THR A 90 -3.16 -7.30 -7.25
C THR A 90 -4.03 -6.70 -6.14
N VAL A 91 -4.65 -7.50 -5.27
CA VAL A 91 -5.38 -6.98 -4.10
C VAL A 91 -4.41 -6.33 -3.12
N LEU A 92 -3.26 -6.95 -2.87
CA LEU A 92 -2.23 -6.45 -1.96
C LEU A 92 -1.59 -5.14 -2.46
N ARG A 93 -1.36 -5.01 -3.77
CA ARG A 93 -0.87 -3.75 -4.37
C ARG A 93 -1.88 -2.61 -4.21
N ARG A 94 -3.16 -2.90 -4.43
CA ARG A 94 -4.24 -1.92 -4.21
C ARG A 94 -4.31 -1.48 -2.75
N ASP A 95 -4.16 -2.41 -1.81
CA ASP A 95 -4.08 -2.08 -0.39
C ASP A 95 -2.86 -1.21 -0.05
N ALA A 96 -1.68 -1.54 -0.61
CA ALA A 96 -0.47 -0.76 -0.41
C ALA A 96 -0.61 0.70 -0.90
N VAL A 97 -1.17 0.88 -2.10
CA VAL A 97 -1.47 2.22 -2.66
C VAL A 97 -2.48 2.95 -1.78
N LYS A 98 -3.56 2.27 -1.37
CA LYS A 98 -4.61 2.86 -0.54
C LYS A 98 -4.02 3.40 0.75
N ARG A 99 -3.24 2.60 1.47
CA ARG A 99 -2.58 3.01 2.72
C ARG A 99 -1.68 4.22 2.54
N VAL A 100 -0.85 4.24 1.49
CA VAL A 100 0.05 5.36 1.21
C VAL A 100 -0.74 6.64 0.95
N HIS A 101 -1.80 6.57 0.14
CA HIS A 101 -2.61 7.76 -0.15
C HIS A 101 -3.41 8.22 1.07
N GLU A 102 -3.95 7.31 1.88
CA GLU A 102 -4.64 7.66 3.14
C GLU A 102 -3.70 8.33 4.15
N GLU A 103 -2.46 7.84 4.25
CA GLU A 103 -1.42 8.44 5.08
C GLU A 103 -1.01 9.81 4.54
N ALA A 104 -0.75 9.92 3.24
CA ALA A 104 -0.35 11.18 2.60
C ALA A 104 -1.43 12.27 2.74
N LEU A 105 -2.71 11.89 2.78
CA LEU A 105 -3.84 12.82 2.88
C LEU A 105 -4.33 13.03 4.31
N GLN A 106 -3.64 12.51 5.33
CA GLN A 106 -4.06 12.65 6.73
C GLN A 106 -4.24 14.10 7.19
N PHE A 107 -3.51 15.04 6.58
CA PHE A 107 -3.59 16.47 6.88
C PHE A 107 -4.95 17.11 6.54
N LEU A 108 -5.81 16.40 5.79
CA LEU A 108 -7.16 16.84 5.46
C LEU A 108 -8.22 16.35 6.45
N ARG A 109 -7.90 15.42 7.36
CA ARG A 109 -8.90 14.75 8.22
C ARG A 109 -9.76 15.71 9.04
N ASP A 110 -9.20 16.84 9.46
CA ASP A 110 -9.94 17.87 10.24
C ASP A 110 -10.74 18.84 9.37
N GLN A 111 -10.54 18.82 8.05
CA GLN A 111 -11.10 19.78 7.09
C GLN A 111 -12.15 19.15 6.17
N ALA A 112 -12.05 17.84 5.93
CA ALA A 112 -12.87 17.13 4.97
C ALA A 112 -12.93 15.64 5.29
N MET A 113 -13.99 15.00 4.82
CA MET A 113 -14.06 13.54 4.76
C MET A 113 -13.38 13.04 3.50
N VAL A 114 -12.33 12.23 3.66
CA VAL A 114 -11.54 11.67 2.55
C VAL A 114 -11.79 10.17 2.44
N ALA A 115 -12.20 9.71 1.26
CA ALA A 115 -12.31 8.31 0.92
C ALA A 115 -11.35 7.95 -0.23
N VAL A 116 -10.56 6.89 -0.03
CA VAL A 116 -9.60 6.39 -1.02
C VAL A 116 -10.05 5.02 -1.51
N ALA A 117 -10.39 4.94 -2.80
CA ALA A 117 -10.69 3.70 -3.49
C ALA A 117 -9.61 3.42 -4.53
N VAL A 118 -9.14 2.17 -4.64
CA VAL A 118 -8.08 1.81 -5.59
C VAL A 118 -8.57 0.67 -6.48
N THR A 119 -8.49 0.88 -7.79
CA THR A 119 -8.85 -0.08 -8.84
C THR A 119 -7.65 -0.41 -9.72
N GLY A 120 -7.73 -1.48 -10.51
CA GLY A 120 -6.67 -1.92 -11.43
C GLY A 120 -6.47 -3.43 -11.39
N ASN A 121 -6.13 -4.03 -12.54
CA ASN A 121 -5.94 -5.49 -12.66
C ASN A 121 -4.47 -5.91 -12.52
N ASP A 122 -3.55 -4.97 -12.75
CA ASP A 122 -2.11 -5.13 -12.55
C ASP A 122 -1.48 -3.84 -11.99
N ALA A 123 -0.15 -3.81 -11.86
CA ALA A 123 0.59 -2.67 -11.32
C ALA A 123 0.55 -1.42 -12.22
N SER A 124 0.53 -1.60 -13.55
CA SER A 124 0.48 -0.50 -14.52
C SER A 124 -0.92 0.12 -14.67
N GLU A 125 -1.96 -0.63 -14.32
CA GLU A 125 -3.36 -0.19 -14.39
C GLU A 125 -3.91 0.36 -13.06
N ILE A 126 -3.07 0.49 -12.02
CA ILE A 126 -3.55 0.99 -10.73
C ILE A 126 -3.97 2.46 -10.85
N LEU A 127 -5.22 2.73 -10.48
CA LEU A 127 -5.78 4.07 -10.35
C LEU A 127 -6.38 4.25 -8.96
N SER A 128 -5.92 5.29 -8.26
CA SER A 128 -6.51 5.71 -6.99
C SER A 128 -7.57 6.79 -7.21
N THR A 129 -8.79 6.57 -6.76
CA THR A 129 -9.85 7.59 -6.73
C THR A 129 -9.93 8.17 -5.33
N ILE A 130 -9.64 9.47 -5.23
CA ILE A 130 -9.73 10.27 -4.01
C ILE A 130 -11.05 11.01 -4.04
N THR A 131 -11.95 10.69 -3.13
CA THR A 131 -13.23 11.40 -2.98
C THR A 131 -13.16 12.27 -1.75
N ILE A 132 -13.37 13.58 -1.93
CA ILE A 132 -13.38 14.55 -0.84
C ILE A 132 -14.79 15.08 -0.69
N THR A 133 -15.34 14.96 0.51
CA THR A 133 -16.69 15.40 0.87
C THR A 133 -16.68 16.27 2.12
N GLY A 134 -17.78 16.97 2.37
CA GLY A 134 -17.93 17.86 3.54
C GLY A 134 -17.19 19.18 3.39
N VAL A 135 -16.90 19.58 2.15
CA VAL A 135 -16.20 20.81 1.80
C VAL A 135 -17.11 21.71 0.97
N ARG A 136 -16.96 23.02 1.12
CA ARG A 136 -17.72 23.98 0.30
C ARG A 136 -17.05 24.15 -1.08
N PRO A 137 -17.81 24.44 -2.15
CA PRO A 137 -17.25 24.60 -3.49
C PRO A 137 -16.09 25.60 -3.59
N GLU A 138 -16.12 26.69 -2.81
CA GLU A 138 -15.05 27.69 -2.76
C GLU A 138 -13.74 27.16 -2.15
N GLN A 139 -13.79 26.07 -1.37
CA GLN A 139 -12.61 25.44 -0.77
C GLN A 139 -11.97 24.41 -1.70
N CYS A 140 -12.71 23.89 -2.70
CA CYS A 140 -12.25 22.82 -3.58
C CYS A 140 -10.95 23.15 -4.33
N PRO A 141 -10.72 24.37 -4.88
CA PRO A 141 -9.46 24.70 -5.55
C PRO A 141 -8.25 24.61 -4.61
N ALA A 142 -8.36 25.16 -3.40
CA ALA A 142 -7.27 25.14 -2.41
C ALA A 142 -6.96 23.72 -1.90
N ILE A 143 -8.01 22.90 -1.73
CA ILE A 143 -7.84 21.49 -1.34
C ILE A 143 -7.19 20.69 -2.48
N ARG A 144 -7.62 20.92 -3.72
CA ARG A 144 -7.04 20.29 -4.92
C ARG A 144 -5.53 20.54 -4.99
N GLU A 145 -5.08 21.79 -4.86
CA GLU A 145 -3.65 22.12 -4.90
C GLU A 145 -2.85 21.37 -3.81
N ARG A 146 -3.42 21.26 -2.60
CA ARG A 146 -2.77 20.53 -1.49
C ARG A 146 -2.71 19.02 -1.74
N VAL A 147 -3.76 18.43 -2.29
CA VAL A 147 -3.79 17.03 -2.70
C VAL A 147 -2.77 16.78 -3.81
N GLU A 148 -2.72 17.65 -4.81
CA GLU A 148 -1.76 17.56 -5.93
C GLU A 148 -0.33 17.63 -5.42
N LYS A 149 -0.04 18.53 -4.50
CA LYS A 149 1.28 18.63 -3.86
C LYS A 149 1.63 17.37 -3.06
N ALA A 150 0.68 16.79 -2.35
CA ALA A 150 0.91 15.63 -1.50
C ALA A 150 1.07 14.32 -2.31
N LEU A 151 0.22 14.12 -3.32
CA LEU A 151 0.21 12.89 -4.11
C LEU A 151 1.14 12.95 -5.34
N GLY A 152 1.47 14.15 -5.82
CA GLY A 152 2.34 14.34 -6.99
C GLY A 152 3.78 13.85 -6.81
N ALA A 153 4.17 13.48 -5.58
CA ALA A 153 5.45 12.85 -5.32
C ALA A 153 5.47 11.33 -5.64
N PHE A 154 4.30 10.70 -5.75
CA PHE A 154 4.20 9.27 -6.07
C PHE A 154 4.00 9.06 -7.58
N THR A 155 4.40 7.88 -8.06
CA THR A 155 4.24 7.48 -9.47
C THR A 155 2.85 6.93 -9.79
N VAL A 156 1.99 6.73 -8.78
CA VAL A 156 0.67 6.14 -8.95
C VAL A 156 -0.32 7.18 -9.47
N ASN A 157 -1.04 6.83 -10.53
CA ASN A 157 -2.10 7.68 -11.07
C ASN A 157 -3.24 7.83 -10.07
N TYR A 158 -3.80 9.04 -9.99
CA TYR A 158 -4.98 9.30 -9.19
C TYR A 158 -5.99 10.19 -9.90
N ARG A 159 -7.25 10.09 -9.47
CA ARG A 159 -8.34 10.98 -9.83
C ARG A 159 -8.90 11.60 -8.56
N LEU A 160 -9.11 12.92 -8.58
CA LEU A 160 -9.74 13.65 -7.49
C LEU A 160 -11.19 13.99 -7.83
N VAL A 161 -12.11 13.64 -6.93
CA VAL A 161 -13.56 13.85 -7.07
C VAL A 161 -14.08 14.67 -5.89
N PHE A 162 -14.85 15.72 -6.20
CA PHE A 162 -15.63 16.50 -5.25
C PHE A 162 -17.11 16.32 -5.63
N PRO A 163 -17.85 15.43 -4.95
CA PRO A 163 -19.27 15.18 -5.28
C PRO A 163 -20.13 16.45 -5.25
N GLU A 164 -19.81 17.40 -4.36
CA GLU A 164 -20.49 18.68 -4.19
C GLU A 164 -20.29 19.65 -5.37
N VAL A 165 -19.38 19.34 -6.29
CA VAL A 165 -19.02 20.17 -7.46
C VAL A 165 -19.29 19.42 -8.77
N ALA A 166 -20.01 18.29 -8.74
CA ALA A 166 -20.32 17.51 -9.94
C ALA A 166 -20.98 18.38 -11.05
N ASP A 167 -20.45 18.25 -12.28
CA ASP A 167 -20.68 19.08 -13.47
C ASP A 167 -22.10 19.63 -13.60
N ARG A 168 -22.20 20.95 -13.78
CA ARG A 168 -23.27 21.58 -14.58
C ARG A 168 -22.87 21.60 -16.04
#